data_AF-A0A7Y2NQI8-F1
#
_entry.id   AF-A0A7Y2NQI8-F1
#
_cell.length_a   1.000
_cell.length_b   1.000
_cell.length_c   1.000
_cell.angle_alpha   90.00
_cell.angle_beta   90.00
_cell.angle_gamma   90.00
#
_symmetry.space_group_name_H-M   'P 1'
#
loop_
_entity.id
_entity.type
_entity.pdbx_description
1 polymer ?
#
loop_
_entity_poly.entity_id
_entity_poly.type
_entity_poly.pdbx_seq_one_letter_code
_entity_poly.pdbx_strand_id
1 'polypeptide(L)'
;MKENYESMNTNCILTKGFIASFKKSLGAFLNLLFIYSFRTLKDKSIIYLILLCFASSTALFAQNPGQASNFSVKAELYSGAFNSISDDWFQGPSGIGNIDESQTAFWRAITNGQTNQIFSARSPYAQYEVVNGYLLYDAVYARDYVSLSGSKDKTTFTGSSGKNGDNPSTSWFVEEGSVTSSVDIVDSYAHLRREGTTINDDLWLITALATTGNTGTHYVDFELYAEPFEEDGSGGFQNSGPNSTGGHTVWTFDGAGNLTSSGDLYLGFAYSGSDVAGVDVRIWVSKNDYNNITPVKFSWGSEFDGAGNDPDYGYASIIIPVGAKFDSANSNNVIGPPWKTFSNSNVS
;
A
#
# COMPACT_ATOMS: atom_id res chain seq x y z
N MET A 1 -12.87 -29.61 -5.30
CA MET A 1 -12.22 -29.05 -4.09
C MET A 1 -11.46 -30.08 -3.24
N LYS A 2 -11.92 -31.33 -3.07
CA LYS A 2 -11.24 -32.33 -2.21
C LYS A 2 -9.93 -32.90 -2.81
N GLU A 3 -9.86 -33.08 -4.13
CA GLU A 3 -8.67 -33.63 -4.82
C GLU A 3 -7.48 -32.65 -4.88
N ASN A 4 -7.72 -31.33 -4.86
CA ASN A 4 -6.65 -30.33 -4.82
C ASN A 4 -5.99 -30.23 -3.43
N TYR A 5 -6.70 -30.59 -2.36
CA TYR A 5 -6.18 -30.55 -1.00
C TYR A 5 -5.19 -31.70 -0.71
N GLU A 6 -5.42 -32.87 -1.33
CA GLU A 6 -4.52 -34.03 -1.17
C GLU A 6 -3.20 -33.83 -1.94
N SER A 7 -3.23 -33.25 -3.14
CA SER A 7 -1.98 -32.97 -3.90
C SER A 7 -1.09 -31.91 -3.23
N MET A 8 -1.68 -30.90 -2.58
CA MET A 8 -0.93 -29.90 -1.79
C MET A 8 -0.28 -30.53 -0.56
N ASN A 9 -0.94 -31.50 0.08
CA ASN A 9 -0.40 -32.16 1.27
C ASN A 9 0.75 -33.13 0.92
N THR A 10 0.65 -33.85 -0.20
CA THR A 10 1.74 -34.73 -0.69
C THR A 10 2.98 -33.93 -1.08
N ASN A 11 2.81 -32.79 -1.76
CA ASN A 11 3.91 -31.90 -2.10
C ASN A 11 4.59 -31.32 -0.85
N CYS A 12 3.83 -30.93 0.18
CA CYS A 12 4.38 -30.43 1.44
C CYS A 12 5.23 -31.48 2.19
N ILE A 13 4.83 -32.76 2.16
CA ILE A 13 5.59 -33.86 2.78
C ILE A 13 6.89 -34.13 2.03
N LEU A 14 6.86 -34.12 0.69
CA LEU A 14 8.06 -34.30 -0.15
C LEU A 14 9.07 -33.16 0.05
N THR A 15 8.61 -31.90 0.14
CA THR A 15 9.49 -30.75 0.40
C THR A 15 10.12 -30.82 1.79
N LYS A 16 9.36 -31.21 2.83
CA LYS A 16 9.89 -31.39 4.20
C LYS A 16 10.93 -32.52 4.26
N GLY A 17 10.69 -33.63 3.56
CA GLY A 17 11.63 -34.75 3.45
C GLY A 17 12.94 -34.36 2.74
N PHE A 18 12.84 -33.60 1.64
CA PHE A 18 14.00 -33.11 0.91
C PHE A 18 14.84 -32.14 1.75
N ILE A 19 14.20 -31.18 2.45
CA ILE A 19 14.90 -30.22 3.33
C ILE A 19 15.60 -30.95 4.49
N ALA A 20 14.97 -31.97 5.07
CA ALA A 20 15.58 -32.74 6.17
C ALA A 20 16.80 -33.56 5.71
N SER A 21 16.71 -34.21 4.55
CA SER A 21 17.85 -34.94 3.96
C SER A 21 18.97 -34.00 3.53
N PHE A 22 18.64 -32.84 2.93
CA PHE A 22 19.61 -31.82 2.55
C PHE A 22 20.33 -31.23 3.77
N LYS A 23 19.62 -30.95 4.87
CA LYS A 23 20.26 -30.49 6.13
C LYS A 23 21.21 -31.53 6.71
N LYS A 24 20.84 -32.82 6.68
CA LYS A 24 21.72 -33.90 7.17
C LYS A 24 22.96 -34.09 6.29
N SER A 25 22.81 -34.07 4.96
CA SER A 25 23.94 -34.22 4.04
C SER A 25 24.85 -32.99 4.06
N LEU A 26 24.29 -31.77 4.17
CA LEU A 26 25.06 -30.54 4.34
C LEU A 26 25.79 -30.52 5.69
N GLY A 27 25.14 -30.94 6.78
CA GLY A 27 25.77 -31.06 8.10
C GLY A 27 26.91 -32.09 8.13
N ALA A 28 26.75 -33.22 7.42
CA ALA A 28 27.81 -34.22 7.29
C ALA A 28 28.97 -33.72 6.41
N PHE A 29 28.68 -33.03 5.30
CA PHE A 29 29.68 -32.43 4.43
C PHE A 29 30.46 -31.32 5.15
N LEU A 30 29.78 -30.45 5.89
CA LEU A 30 30.41 -29.41 6.70
C LEU A 30 31.26 -29.99 7.82
N ASN A 31 30.82 -31.05 8.50
CA ASN A 31 31.64 -31.74 9.50
C ASN A 31 32.89 -32.39 8.90
N LEU A 32 32.78 -32.99 7.71
CA LEU A 32 33.94 -33.53 6.98
C LEU A 32 34.91 -32.42 6.58
N LEU A 33 34.40 -31.28 6.09
CA LEU A 33 35.19 -30.10 5.78
C LEU A 33 35.90 -29.55 7.03
N PHE A 34 35.17 -29.45 8.15
CA PHE A 34 35.69 -28.95 9.42
C PHE A 34 36.80 -29.85 9.98
N ILE A 35 36.63 -31.18 9.93
CA ILE A 35 37.62 -32.15 10.41
C ILE A 35 38.87 -32.16 9.51
N TYR A 36 38.72 -31.96 8.18
CA TYR A 36 39.85 -31.93 7.25
C TYR A 36 40.63 -30.61 7.31
N SER A 37 39.95 -29.48 7.47
CA SER A 37 40.56 -28.14 7.54
C SER A 37 41.39 -27.92 8.81
N PHE A 38 40.99 -28.45 9.98
CA PHE A 38 41.76 -28.24 11.21
C PHE A 38 43.06 -29.05 11.30
N ARG A 39 43.21 -30.14 10.54
CA ARG A 39 44.45 -30.95 10.56
C ARG A 39 45.56 -30.42 9.64
N THR A 40 45.25 -29.55 8.69
CA THR A 40 46.20 -29.09 7.66
C THR A 40 46.51 -27.59 7.70
N LEU A 41 45.77 -26.80 8.47
CA LEU A 41 45.93 -25.35 8.52
C LEU A 41 46.85 -24.92 9.67
N LYS A 42 48.18 -24.99 9.46
CA LYS A 42 49.16 -24.30 10.32
C LYS A 42 49.28 -22.80 10.01
N ASP A 43 48.72 -22.36 8.88
CA ASP A 43 48.80 -20.97 8.45
C ASP A 43 47.61 -20.16 8.99
N LYS A 44 47.90 -19.28 9.95
CA LYS A 44 46.94 -18.36 10.58
C LYS A 44 46.22 -17.48 9.55
N SER A 45 46.82 -17.28 8.38
CA SER A 45 46.32 -16.53 7.22
C SER A 45 44.96 -17.03 6.70
N ILE A 46 44.73 -18.35 6.73
CA ILE A 46 43.49 -18.96 6.19
C ILE A 46 42.33 -18.81 7.19
N ILE A 47 42.62 -18.79 8.50
CA ILE A 47 41.62 -18.53 9.54
C ILE A 47 41.11 -17.08 9.42
N TYR A 48 42.00 -16.12 9.16
CA TYR A 48 41.59 -14.72 8.91
C TYR A 48 40.75 -14.58 7.64
N LEU A 49 41.04 -15.32 6.57
CA LEU A 49 40.26 -15.31 5.34
C LEU A 49 38.83 -15.85 5.55
N ILE A 50 38.70 -16.94 6.31
CA ILE A 50 37.38 -17.53 6.64
C ILE A 50 36.58 -16.58 7.54
N LEU A 51 37.20 -15.97 8.54
CA LEU A 51 36.55 -14.94 9.38
C LEU A 51 36.14 -13.70 8.58
N LEU A 52 36.92 -13.30 7.57
CA LEU A 52 36.53 -12.22 6.64
C LEU A 52 35.30 -12.60 5.81
N CYS A 53 35.22 -13.85 5.32
CA CYS A 53 34.09 -14.33 4.53
C CYS A 53 32.80 -14.52 5.36
N PHE A 54 32.90 -14.77 6.67
CA PHE A 54 31.75 -14.81 7.59
C PHE A 54 31.37 -13.43 8.14
N ALA A 55 32.29 -12.46 8.16
CA ALA A 55 31.99 -11.06 8.49
C ALA A 55 31.31 -10.30 7.34
N SER A 56 31.33 -10.84 6.12
CA SER A 56 30.67 -10.30 4.94
C SER A 56 29.32 -10.98 4.63
N SER A 57 28.54 -11.36 5.65
CA SER A 57 27.11 -11.59 5.44
C SER A 57 26.44 -10.21 5.31
N THR A 58 26.51 -9.61 4.13
CA THR A 58 25.49 -8.62 3.76
C THR A 58 24.16 -9.35 3.86
N ALA A 59 23.29 -8.89 4.76
CA ALA A 59 21.89 -9.29 4.71
C ALA A 59 21.37 -8.95 3.32
N LEU A 60 21.23 -9.97 2.46
CA LEU A 60 20.43 -9.87 1.26
C LEU A 60 18.98 -9.79 1.74
N PHE A 61 18.54 -8.57 2.06
CA PHE A 61 17.11 -8.29 2.11
C PHE A 61 16.61 -8.36 0.66
N ALA A 62 16.00 -9.49 0.32
CA ALA A 62 15.17 -9.63 -0.86
C ALA A 62 13.87 -8.84 -0.67
N GLN A 63 13.94 -7.51 -0.82
CA GLN A 63 12.78 -6.63 -1.01
C GLN A 63 13.24 -5.45 -1.86
N ASN A 64 12.67 -5.30 -3.05
CA ASN A 64 13.09 -4.39 -4.13
C ASN A 64 13.35 -2.95 -3.63
N PRO A 65 14.59 -2.40 -3.71
CA PRO A 65 14.91 -1.04 -3.25
C PRO A 65 14.53 -0.01 -4.32
N GLY A 66 13.25 0.02 -4.68
CA GLY A 66 12.78 0.70 -5.88
C GLY A 66 12.20 2.07 -5.59
N GLN A 67 12.91 3.12 -6.01
CA GLN A 67 12.26 4.38 -6.31
C GLN A 67 11.37 4.17 -7.55
N ALA A 68 10.12 4.62 -7.50
CA ALA A 68 9.16 4.46 -8.59
C ALA A 68 8.67 5.85 -9.02
N SER A 69 8.79 6.19 -10.31
CA SER A 69 8.49 7.54 -10.80
C SER A 69 9.26 8.65 -10.09
N ASN A 70 10.44 8.40 -9.52
CA ASN A 70 11.17 9.32 -8.62
C ASN A 70 10.62 9.43 -7.18
N PHE A 71 9.64 8.63 -6.77
CA PHE A 71 9.10 8.56 -5.40
C PHE A 71 9.69 7.40 -4.60
N SER A 72 10.06 7.61 -3.33
CA SER A 72 10.55 6.53 -2.46
C SER A 72 9.43 5.59 -2.03
N VAL A 73 9.65 4.27 -2.14
CA VAL A 73 8.70 3.24 -1.71
C VAL A 73 9.12 2.59 -0.37
N LYS A 74 10.24 3.01 0.23
CA LYS A 74 10.72 2.44 1.50
C LYS A 74 11.02 3.52 2.53
N ALA A 75 10.31 3.52 3.66
CA ALA A 75 10.70 4.11 4.95
C ALA A 75 11.08 5.60 5.01
N GLU A 76 11.36 6.24 3.90
CA GLU A 76 11.59 7.67 3.80
C GLU A 76 10.25 8.34 3.60
N LEU A 77 9.99 9.38 4.39
CA LEU A 77 8.87 10.28 4.19
C LEU A 77 9.34 11.65 3.68
N TYR A 78 10.64 11.84 3.50
CA TYR A 78 11.25 13.13 3.25
C TYR A 78 11.99 13.11 1.91
N SER A 79 11.68 14.08 1.06
CA SER A 79 12.29 14.22 -0.24
C SER A 79 13.81 14.37 -0.12
N GLY A 80 14.55 13.79 -1.04
CA GLY A 80 16.01 13.83 -1.00
C GLY A 80 16.68 12.83 -0.04
N ALA A 81 15.91 12.10 0.79
CA ALA A 81 16.47 11.19 1.79
C ALA A 81 17.08 9.92 1.19
N PHE A 82 16.44 9.35 0.17
CA PHE A 82 16.96 8.18 -0.55
C PHE A 82 18.13 8.55 -1.47
N ASN A 83 17.95 9.60 -2.27
CA ASN A 83 18.99 10.19 -3.11
C ASN A 83 18.70 11.68 -3.35
N SER A 84 19.65 12.44 -3.90
CA SER A 84 19.53 13.90 -4.03
C SER A 84 18.47 14.42 -5.00
N ILE A 85 17.67 13.55 -5.62
CA ILE A 85 16.59 13.96 -6.54
C ILE A 85 15.24 13.38 -6.15
N SER A 86 15.14 12.51 -5.14
CA SER A 86 13.90 11.81 -4.83
C SER A 86 12.81 12.74 -4.31
N ASP A 87 11.62 12.62 -4.87
CA ASP A 87 10.41 13.21 -4.29
C ASP A 87 9.88 12.32 -3.18
N ASP A 88 9.11 12.90 -2.27
CA ASP A 88 8.48 12.17 -1.16
C ASP A 88 7.31 12.95 -0.55
N TRP A 89 6.71 12.42 0.52
CA TRP A 89 5.57 13.02 1.20
C TRP A 89 5.88 14.41 1.75
N PHE A 90 7.02 14.59 2.43
CA PHE A 90 7.40 15.83 3.11
C PHE A 90 8.69 16.42 2.56
N GLN A 91 8.91 17.71 2.80
CA GLN A 91 10.09 18.43 2.37
C GLN A 91 11.33 17.95 3.12
N GLY A 92 12.29 17.37 2.40
CA GLY A 92 13.63 17.11 2.90
C GLY A 92 14.70 17.95 2.18
N PRO A 93 15.95 17.49 2.12
CA PRO A 93 17.07 18.28 1.60
C PRO A 93 16.99 18.68 0.12
N SER A 94 16.25 17.92 -0.69
CA SER A 94 16.13 18.10 -2.16
C SER A 94 14.87 17.39 -2.68
N GLY A 95 14.50 17.60 -3.95
CA GLY A 95 13.29 16.99 -4.53
C GLY A 95 11.99 17.66 -4.05
N ILE A 96 10.85 17.12 -4.47
CA ILE A 96 9.52 17.65 -4.16
C ILE A 96 9.01 17.02 -2.85
N GLY A 97 8.70 17.86 -1.85
CA GLY A 97 7.81 17.49 -0.75
C GLY A 97 6.35 17.72 -1.18
N ASN A 98 5.54 16.67 -1.19
CA ASN A 98 4.20 16.69 -1.79
C ASN A 98 3.08 17.14 -0.84
N ILE A 99 3.32 17.22 0.47
CA ILE A 99 2.34 17.65 1.47
C ILE A 99 2.73 19.03 2.02
N ASP A 100 1.75 19.94 2.14
CA ASP A 100 1.95 21.27 2.71
C ASP A 100 2.23 21.20 4.21
N GLU A 101 3.37 21.75 4.61
CA GLU A 101 3.84 21.79 5.99
C GLU A 101 3.58 23.13 6.69
N SER A 102 2.87 24.06 6.04
CA SER A 102 2.66 25.43 6.53
C SER A 102 2.01 25.51 7.92
N GLN A 103 1.14 24.56 8.29
CA GLN A 103 0.50 24.51 9.62
C GLN A 103 1.15 23.52 10.59
N THR A 104 2.40 23.10 10.37
CA THR A 104 3.09 22.11 11.21
C THR A 104 2.98 22.38 12.71
N ALA A 105 3.06 23.65 13.13
CA ALA A 105 2.93 24.03 14.53
C ALA A 105 1.54 23.69 15.11
N PHE A 106 0.47 23.88 14.34
CA PHE A 106 -0.90 23.59 14.74
C PHE A 106 -1.13 22.08 14.87
N TRP A 107 -0.78 21.30 13.85
CA TRP A 107 -0.94 19.83 13.87
C TRP A 107 -0.06 19.16 14.93
N ARG A 108 1.13 19.71 15.19
CA ARG A 108 2.00 19.26 16.29
C ARG A 108 1.36 19.51 17.66
N ALA A 109 0.61 20.61 17.83
CA ALA A 109 -0.09 20.89 19.09
C ALA A 109 -1.19 19.85 19.37
N ILE A 110 -1.97 19.48 18.34
CA ILE A 110 -2.97 18.39 18.38
C ILE A 110 -2.29 17.08 18.80
N THR A 111 -1.22 16.71 18.09
CA THR A 111 -0.52 15.45 18.31
C THR A 111 0.15 15.38 19.70
N ASN A 112 0.83 16.45 20.14
CA ASN A 112 1.41 16.50 21.48
C ASN A 112 0.36 16.51 22.60
N GLY A 113 -0.84 17.03 22.32
CA GLY A 113 -1.98 16.96 23.23
C GLY A 113 -2.59 15.56 23.32
N GLN A 114 -2.16 14.62 22.47
CA GLN A 114 -2.71 13.27 22.34
C GLN A 114 -4.24 13.28 22.17
N THR A 115 -4.75 14.30 21.49
CA THR A 115 -6.17 14.43 21.22
C THR A 115 -6.54 13.50 20.08
N ASN A 116 -7.52 12.63 20.29
CA ASN A 116 -8.09 11.79 19.22
C ASN A 116 -8.92 12.64 18.27
N GLN A 117 -8.24 13.34 17.37
CA GLN A 117 -8.77 14.32 16.44
C GLN A 117 -8.20 14.08 15.05
N ILE A 118 -9.09 14.11 14.07
CA ILE A 118 -8.75 14.06 12.67
C ILE A 118 -8.21 15.40 12.18
N PHE A 119 -7.34 15.35 11.18
CA PHE A 119 -6.95 16.50 10.38
C PHE A 119 -6.35 16.04 9.06
N SER A 120 -6.32 16.93 8.07
CA SER A 120 -5.66 16.67 6.80
C SER A 120 -4.73 17.82 6.40
N ALA A 121 -3.75 17.49 5.58
CA ALA A 121 -2.88 18.42 4.88
C ALA A 121 -2.89 18.06 3.39
N ARG A 122 -2.97 19.07 2.52
CA ARG A 122 -3.05 18.90 1.06
C ARG A 122 -1.74 19.27 0.39
N SER A 123 -1.64 19.00 -0.91
CA SER A 123 -0.57 19.50 -1.75
C SER A 123 -0.41 21.02 -1.65
N PRO A 124 0.81 21.56 -1.55
CA PRO A 124 1.06 22.99 -1.67
C PRO A 124 1.00 23.48 -3.13
N TYR A 125 0.93 22.55 -4.09
CA TYR A 125 0.89 22.82 -5.53
C TYR A 125 -0.53 22.81 -6.07
N ALA A 126 -0.78 23.60 -7.11
CA ALA A 126 -2.07 23.60 -7.79
C ALA A 126 -2.29 22.28 -8.55
N GLN A 127 -3.56 21.90 -8.71
CA GLN A 127 -3.92 20.77 -9.56
C GLN A 127 -3.47 21.03 -11.01
N TYR A 128 -2.82 20.03 -11.61
CA TYR A 128 -2.18 20.08 -12.93
C TYR A 128 -0.99 21.04 -13.01
N GLU A 129 -0.38 21.42 -11.89
CA GLU A 129 0.88 22.15 -11.90
C GLU A 129 2.02 21.23 -12.37
N VAL A 130 2.90 21.77 -13.23
CA VAL A 130 4.11 21.07 -13.65
C VAL A 130 5.27 21.46 -12.74
N VAL A 131 5.75 20.50 -11.95
CA VAL A 131 6.85 20.70 -11.00
C VAL A 131 7.94 19.65 -11.28
N ASN A 132 9.17 20.11 -11.50
CA ASN A 132 10.34 19.25 -11.81
C ASN A 132 10.10 18.17 -12.89
N GLY A 133 9.26 18.47 -13.88
CA GLY A 133 8.96 17.54 -14.99
C GLY A 133 7.78 16.60 -14.75
N TYR A 134 7.06 16.74 -13.63
CA TYR A 134 5.87 15.97 -13.27
C TYR A 134 4.62 16.85 -13.30
N LEU A 135 3.53 16.35 -13.89
CA LEU A 135 2.21 16.96 -13.82
C LEU A 135 1.52 16.43 -12.56
N LEU A 136 1.41 17.27 -11.53
CA LEU A 136 0.86 16.90 -10.24
C LEU A 136 -0.66 17.01 -10.28
N TYR A 137 -1.39 15.96 -9.88
CA TYR A 137 -2.85 16.04 -9.77
C TYR A 137 -3.23 16.50 -8.37
N ASP A 138 -2.81 15.74 -7.35
CA ASP A 138 -3.08 16.05 -5.96
C ASP A 138 -2.19 15.22 -5.03
N ALA A 139 -2.10 15.66 -3.78
CA ALA A 139 -1.53 14.89 -2.68
C ALA A 139 -2.31 15.20 -1.40
N VAL A 140 -2.55 14.18 -0.59
CA VAL A 140 -3.21 14.31 0.69
C VAL A 140 -2.52 13.45 1.74
N TYR A 141 -2.40 14.03 2.92
CA TYR A 141 -2.16 13.35 4.17
C TYR A 141 -3.41 13.50 5.02
N ALA A 142 -3.82 12.42 5.70
CA ALA A 142 -4.87 12.46 6.70
C ALA A 142 -4.46 11.72 7.97
N ARG A 143 -4.84 12.29 9.11
CA ARG A 143 -4.85 11.66 10.44
C ARG A 143 -6.27 11.18 10.72
N ASP A 144 -6.40 9.91 11.10
CA ASP A 144 -7.68 9.36 11.54
C ASP A 144 -7.83 9.38 13.07
N TYR A 145 -9.05 9.09 13.54
CA TYR A 145 -9.27 8.65 14.91
C TYR A 145 -8.60 7.30 15.12
N VAL A 146 -8.13 7.04 16.33
CA VAL A 146 -7.51 5.76 16.69
C VAL A 146 -8.16 5.12 17.90
N SER A 147 -8.21 3.79 17.90
CA SER A 147 -8.68 2.97 19.01
C SER A 147 -7.55 2.67 20.02
N LEU A 148 -6.82 3.70 20.47
CA LEU A 148 -5.66 3.58 21.36
C LEU A 148 -5.87 4.28 22.73
N SER A 149 -5.27 3.73 23.79
CA SER A 149 -5.21 4.34 25.13
C SER A 149 -6.57 4.64 25.75
N GLY A 150 -7.57 3.79 25.51
CA GLY A 150 -8.93 3.98 26.02
C GLY A 150 -9.80 4.92 25.18
N SER A 151 -9.26 5.47 24.09
CA SER A 151 -10.04 6.11 23.05
C SER A 151 -10.68 5.06 22.14
N LYS A 152 -11.74 5.47 21.46
CA LYS A 152 -12.38 4.73 20.39
C LYS A 152 -12.20 5.48 19.08
N ASP A 153 -12.10 4.71 18.01
CA ASP A 153 -12.17 5.21 16.65
C ASP A 153 -13.63 5.67 16.40
N LYS A 154 -13.83 6.83 15.76
CA LYS A 154 -15.17 7.40 15.52
C LYS A 154 -15.72 7.16 14.12
N THR A 155 -14.92 6.51 13.28
CA THR A 155 -15.11 6.28 11.86
C THR A 155 -15.13 4.78 11.54
N THR A 156 -15.51 3.96 12.53
CA THR A 156 -15.60 2.50 12.37
C THR A 156 -16.89 2.10 11.65
N PHE A 157 -16.78 1.36 10.56
CA PHE A 157 -17.93 0.71 9.91
C PHE A 157 -18.52 -0.39 10.80
N THR A 158 -19.85 -0.47 10.89
CA THR A 158 -20.51 -1.49 11.72
C THR A 158 -21.48 -2.38 10.96
N GLY A 159 -21.69 -3.58 11.52
CA GLY A 159 -22.54 -4.60 10.92
C GLY A 159 -22.02 -5.06 9.57
N SER A 160 -22.81 -4.84 8.52
CA SER A 160 -22.47 -5.17 7.13
C SER A 160 -22.18 -3.94 6.26
N SER A 161 -21.96 -2.78 6.89
CA SER A 161 -21.64 -1.52 6.22
C SER A 161 -20.19 -1.50 5.70
N GLY A 162 -19.88 -0.59 4.79
CA GLY A 162 -18.52 -0.40 4.28
C GLY A 162 -18.02 -1.56 3.42
N LYS A 163 -18.92 -2.30 2.75
CA LYS A 163 -18.50 -3.33 1.80
C LYS A 163 -18.14 -2.71 0.46
N ASN A 164 -17.09 -3.24 -0.13
CA ASN A 164 -16.57 -2.80 -1.41
C ASN A 164 -17.64 -3.01 -2.50
N GLY A 165 -17.99 -1.93 -3.19
CA GLY A 165 -18.99 -1.89 -4.25
C GLY A 165 -20.44 -1.77 -3.80
N ASP A 166 -20.71 -1.69 -2.49
CA ASP A 166 -22.00 -1.17 -2.01
C ASP A 166 -22.07 0.35 -2.22
N ASN A 167 -23.27 0.89 -2.46
CA ASN A 167 -23.46 2.33 -2.67
C ASN A 167 -23.21 3.13 -1.37
N PRO A 168 -22.11 3.91 -1.29
CA PRO A 168 -21.74 4.58 -0.05
C PRO A 168 -22.84 5.52 0.46
N SER A 169 -23.52 6.23 -0.45
CA SER A 169 -24.54 7.20 -0.07
C SER A 169 -25.82 6.61 0.54
N THR A 170 -25.95 5.27 0.55
CA THR A 170 -27.16 4.60 1.03
C THR A 170 -26.92 3.47 2.03
N SER A 171 -25.72 2.90 2.04
CA SER A 171 -25.40 1.73 2.87
C SER A 171 -24.16 1.90 3.74
N TRP A 172 -23.32 2.91 3.49
CA TRP A 172 -22.16 3.18 4.30
C TRP A 172 -22.53 4.04 5.49
N PHE A 173 -22.14 3.58 6.68
CA PHE A 173 -22.39 4.23 7.95
C PHE A 173 -21.26 3.90 8.91
N VAL A 174 -20.72 4.93 9.55
CA VAL A 174 -19.70 4.81 10.58
C VAL A 174 -20.22 5.24 11.94
N GLU A 175 -19.68 4.63 13.00
CA GLU A 175 -19.94 5.00 14.38
C GLU A 175 -18.70 4.79 15.26
N GLU A 176 -18.83 5.18 16.53
CA GLU A 176 -17.75 5.03 17.49
C GLU A 176 -17.55 3.56 17.91
N GLY A 177 -16.38 3.01 17.56
CA GLY A 177 -16.05 1.60 17.68
C GLY A 177 -14.66 1.34 18.26
N SER A 178 -14.43 0.07 18.63
CA SER A 178 -13.09 -0.42 18.98
C SER A 178 -12.56 -1.24 17.82
N VAL A 179 -11.34 -0.94 17.40
CA VAL A 179 -10.68 -1.53 16.23
C VAL A 179 -9.43 -2.26 16.70
N THR A 180 -9.08 -3.38 16.06
CA THR A 180 -7.84 -4.09 16.39
C THR A 180 -6.63 -3.36 15.82
N SER A 181 -5.49 -3.41 16.51
CA SER A 181 -4.33 -2.57 16.16
C SER A 181 -3.80 -2.74 14.73
N SER A 182 -3.97 -3.91 14.11
CA SER A 182 -3.53 -4.17 12.72
C SER A 182 -4.38 -3.49 11.65
N VAL A 183 -5.56 -2.98 11.99
CA VAL A 183 -6.49 -2.32 11.06
C VAL A 183 -6.96 -0.95 11.57
N ASP A 184 -6.40 -0.50 12.68
CA ASP A 184 -6.61 0.83 13.26
C ASP A 184 -5.64 1.80 12.59
N ILE A 185 -6.12 2.48 11.55
CA ILE A 185 -5.34 3.40 10.72
C ILE A 185 -5.06 4.67 11.52
N VAL A 186 -3.81 5.13 11.48
CA VAL A 186 -3.38 6.34 12.18
C VAL A 186 -3.17 7.47 11.18
N ASP A 187 -2.39 7.19 10.16
CA ASP A 187 -1.99 8.15 9.15
C ASP A 187 -2.21 7.51 7.78
N SER A 188 -2.78 8.24 6.82
CA SER A 188 -2.95 7.79 5.45
C SER A 188 -2.47 8.85 4.46
N TYR A 189 -1.98 8.38 3.32
CA TYR A 189 -1.35 9.22 2.31
C TYR A 189 -1.79 8.75 0.93
N ALA A 190 -2.09 9.69 0.05
CA ALA A 190 -2.33 9.42 -1.35
C ALA A 190 -1.75 10.56 -2.20
N HIS A 191 -1.10 10.21 -3.30
CA HIS A 191 -0.56 11.14 -4.27
C HIS A 191 -0.77 10.60 -5.68
N LEU A 192 -1.28 11.45 -6.56
CA LEU A 192 -1.51 11.15 -7.96
C LEU A 192 -0.71 12.12 -8.82
N ARG A 193 0.08 11.59 -9.76
CA ARG A 193 0.86 12.41 -10.70
C ARG A 193 1.10 11.70 -12.02
N ARG A 194 1.49 12.48 -13.04
CA ARG A 194 2.03 11.94 -14.29
C ARG A 194 3.55 11.97 -14.26
N GLU A 195 4.18 10.93 -14.80
CA GLU A 195 5.62 10.92 -15.10
C GLU A 195 5.90 11.65 -16.42
N GLY A 196 5.71 12.96 -16.39
CA GLY A 196 5.80 13.83 -17.55
C GLY A 196 4.97 15.09 -17.35
N THR A 197 4.82 15.89 -18.40
CA THR A 197 4.20 17.22 -18.33
C THR A 197 2.81 17.28 -18.94
N THR A 198 2.28 16.13 -19.38
CA THR A 198 1.00 16.03 -20.09
C THR A 198 0.12 14.92 -19.52
N ILE A 199 -1.18 14.99 -19.80
CA ILE A 199 -2.16 13.97 -19.40
C ILE A 199 -1.98 12.62 -20.12
N ASN A 200 -1.13 12.55 -21.15
CA ASN A 200 -0.86 11.33 -21.90
C ASN A 200 0.30 10.53 -21.33
N ASP A 201 1.09 11.12 -20.43
CA ASP A 201 2.20 10.47 -19.77
C ASP A 201 1.70 9.44 -18.73
N ASP A 202 2.58 8.57 -18.24
CA ASP A 202 2.20 7.48 -17.34
C ASP A 202 1.63 8.04 -16.02
N LEU A 203 0.46 7.53 -15.60
CA LEU A 203 -0.18 7.90 -14.34
C LEU A 203 0.34 7.03 -13.21
N TRP A 204 0.80 7.67 -12.16
CA TRP A 204 1.26 7.03 -10.93
C TRP A 204 0.35 7.40 -9.78
N LEU A 205 -0.30 6.38 -9.21
CA LEU A 205 -0.92 6.45 -7.90
C LEU A 205 0.08 5.92 -6.86
N ILE A 206 0.33 6.72 -5.85
CA ILE A 206 1.24 6.42 -4.75
C ILE A 206 0.40 6.53 -3.47
N THR A 207 0.44 5.50 -2.64
CA THR A 207 -0.30 5.46 -1.38
C THR A 207 0.60 4.98 -0.25
N ALA A 208 0.33 5.43 0.96
CA ALA A 208 0.93 4.90 2.18
C ALA A 208 -0.07 4.96 3.32
N LEU A 209 0.17 4.17 4.35
CA LEU A 209 -0.56 4.22 5.60
C LEU A 209 0.32 3.80 6.77
N ALA A 210 -0.07 4.21 7.97
CA ALA A 210 0.46 3.69 9.22
C ALA A 210 -0.71 3.17 10.07
N THR A 211 -0.51 2.05 10.75
CA THR A 211 -1.48 1.48 11.71
C THR A 211 -0.90 1.49 13.12
N THR A 212 -1.72 1.22 14.14
CA THR A 212 -1.23 1.10 15.52
C THR A 212 -0.49 -0.21 15.80
N GLY A 213 -0.44 -1.15 14.85
CA GLY A 213 0.40 -2.35 14.92
C GLY A 213 0.55 -3.08 13.58
N ASN A 214 1.65 -3.81 13.41
CA ASN A 214 2.06 -4.41 12.13
C ASN A 214 2.13 -5.95 12.15
N THR A 215 1.29 -6.59 12.97
CA THR A 215 1.28 -8.05 13.15
C THR A 215 0.01 -8.70 12.59
N GLY A 216 0.12 -9.95 12.14
CA GLY A 216 -1.03 -10.73 11.67
C GLY A 216 -1.37 -10.46 10.20
N THR A 217 -2.42 -11.14 9.72
CA THR A 217 -2.93 -10.95 8.35
C THR A 217 -4.06 -9.93 8.39
N HIS A 218 -3.98 -8.93 7.52
CA HIS A 218 -5.02 -7.93 7.36
C HIS A 218 -5.06 -7.44 5.92
N TYR A 219 -6.10 -6.70 5.59
CA TYR A 219 -6.32 -6.13 4.28
C TYR A 219 -6.64 -4.65 4.46
N VAL A 220 -6.07 -3.81 3.61
CA VAL A 220 -6.41 -2.39 3.54
C VAL A 220 -6.64 -2.02 2.09
N ASP A 221 -7.65 -1.20 1.85
CA ASP A 221 -7.97 -0.63 0.58
C ASP A 221 -8.01 0.90 0.62
N PHE A 222 -7.68 1.48 -0.52
CA PHE A 222 -7.88 2.87 -0.84
C PHE A 222 -8.93 2.94 -1.94
N GLU A 223 -10.07 3.55 -1.62
CA GLU A 223 -11.09 3.90 -2.60
C GLU A 223 -10.98 5.38 -2.95
N LEU A 224 -10.63 5.66 -4.20
CA LEU A 224 -10.48 7.00 -4.74
C LEU A 224 -11.70 7.32 -5.61
N TYR A 225 -12.52 8.23 -5.11
CA TYR A 225 -13.72 8.70 -5.80
C TYR A 225 -13.37 9.86 -6.75
N ALA A 226 -13.91 9.81 -7.97
CA ALA A 226 -13.73 10.89 -8.93
C ALA A 226 -14.56 12.14 -8.57
N GLU A 227 -15.65 11.95 -7.84
CA GLU A 227 -16.49 13.01 -7.28
C GLU A 227 -16.12 13.30 -5.81
N PRO A 228 -16.37 14.53 -5.30
CA PRO A 228 -16.06 14.89 -3.92
C PRO A 228 -16.85 14.05 -2.91
N PHE A 229 -16.23 13.01 -2.36
CA PHE A 229 -16.81 12.13 -1.36
C PHE A 229 -16.71 12.71 0.05
N GLU A 230 -17.82 12.76 0.79
CA GLU A 230 -17.90 13.39 2.11
C GLU A 230 -18.78 12.60 3.09
N GLU A 231 -18.43 12.67 4.38
CA GLU A 231 -19.29 12.23 5.49
C GLU A 231 -20.38 13.31 5.76
N ASP A 232 -21.61 12.90 6.04
CA ASP A 232 -22.79 13.78 6.09
C ASP A 232 -23.07 14.43 7.47
N GLY A 233 -22.22 14.18 8.45
CA GLY A 233 -22.33 14.62 9.84
C GLY A 233 -23.18 13.71 10.73
N SER A 234 -23.84 12.70 10.16
CA SER A 234 -24.67 11.73 10.88
C SER A 234 -24.07 10.33 10.96
N GLY A 235 -22.88 10.14 10.39
CA GLY A 235 -22.18 8.87 10.19
C GLY A 235 -22.34 8.33 8.77
N GLY A 236 -23.22 8.92 7.94
CA GLY A 236 -23.44 8.52 6.55
C GLY A 236 -22.49 9.20 5.58
N PHE A 237 -22.59 8.84 4.29
CA PHE A 237 -21.78 9.44 3.24
C PHE A 237 -22.65 10.03 2.13
N GLN A 238 -22.08 10.95 1.36
CA GLN A 238 -22.75 11.59 0.24
C GLN A 238 -21.76 11.86 -0.90
N ASN A 239 -22.30 12.21 -2.07
CA ASN A 239 -21.54 12.62 -3.26
C ASN A 239 -20.55 11.56 -3.79
N SER A 240 -20.78 10.27 -3.53
CA SER A 240 -19.95 9.17 -4.02
C SER A 240 -20.13 8.86 -5.52
N GLY A 241 -21.20 9.36 -6.13
CA GLY A 241 -21.53 9.16 -7.54
C GLY A 241 -23.02 8.90 -7.75
N PRO A 242 -23.49 8.73 -9.00
CA PRO A 242 -24.90 8.51 -9.28
C PRO A 242 -25.44 7.18 -8.73
N ASN A 243 -26.63 7.20 -8.11
CA ASN A 243 -27.29 5.96 -7.64
C ASN A 243 -27.52 4.94 -8.76
N SER A 244 -27.73 5.39 -10.01
CA SER A 244 -27.92 4.53 -11.18
C SER A 244 -26.69 3.70 -11.56
N THR A 245 -25.52 4.07 -11.05
CA THR A 245 -24.24 3.37 -11.27
C THR A 245 -23.72 2.75 -9.99
N GLY A 246 -24.60 2.54 -9.00
CA GLY A 246 -24.24 1.99 -7.69
C GLY A 246 -23.66 3.02 -6.73
N GLY A 247 -23.82 4.33 -6.98
CA GLY A 247 -23.24 5.37 -6.12
C GLY A 247 -21.76 5.60 -6.37
N HIS A 248 -21.30 5.38 -7.60
CA HIS A 248 -19.89 5.44 -8.02
C HIS A 248 -19.76 6.07 -9.41
N THR A 249 -18.61 6.67 -9.70
CA THR A 249 -18.31 7.25 -11.02
C THR A 249 -17.70 6.21 -11.94
N VAL A 250 -18.23 6.09 -13.15
CA VAL A 250 -17.90 5.00 -14.08
C VAL A 250 -16.74 5.38 -15.02
N TRP A 251 -15.76 4.49 -15.15
CA TRP A 251 -14.80 4.53 -16.24
C TRP A 251 -15.48 4.08 -17.53
N THR A 252 -15.38 4.88 -18.59
CA THR A 252 -16.01 4.56 -19.88
C THR A 252 -14.98 4.42 -21.00
N PHE A 253 -15.33 3.60 -21.99
CA PHE A 253 -14.48 3.28 -23.12
C PHE A 253 -15.23 3.48 -24.44
N ASP A 254 -14.49 3.81 -25.50
CA ASP A 254 -15.00 3.65 -26.85
C ASP A 254 -14.99 2.18 -27.29
N GLY A 255 -15.63 1.89 -28.44
CA GLY A 255 -15.68 0.53 -28.98
C GLY A 255 -14.32 -0.05 -29.41
N ALA A 256 -13.26 0.77 -29.44
CA ALA A 256 -11.89 0.34 -29.73
C ALA A 256 -11.07 0.11 -28.44
N GLY A 257 -11.68 0.29 -27.25
CA GLY A 257 -11.03 0.12 -25.95
C GLY A 257 -10.19 1.31 -25.50
N ASN A 258 -10.33 2.47 -26.14
CA ASN A 258 -9.71 3.70 -25.64
C ASN A 258 -10.55 4.29 -24.51
N LEU A 259 -9.88 4.81 -23.48
CA LEU A 259 -10.55 5.49 -22.39
C LEU A 259 -11.20 6.79 -22.88
N THR A 260 -12.49 6.96 -22.57
CA THR A 260 -13.25 8.19 -22.85
C THR A 260 -13.53 9.02 -21.61
N SER A 261 -13.63 8.39 -20.43
CA SER A 261 -13.68 9.06 -19.13
C SER A 261 -13.08 8.20 -18.02
N SER A 262 -12.40 8.82 -17.07
CA SER A 262 -12.02 8.20 -15.79
C SER A 262 -13.18 8.24 -14.79
N GLY A 263 -13.16 7.32 -13.83
CA GLY A 263 -14.10 7.26 -12.72
C GLY A 263 -13.39 6.80 -11.43
N ASP A 264 -14.08 6.04 -10.60
CA ASP A 264 -13.57 5.62 -9.30
C ASP A 264 -12.52 4.51 -9.43
N LEU A 265 -11.51 4.55 -8.57
CA LEU A 265 -10.36 3.66 -8.55
C LEU A 265 -10.23 3.01 -7.17
N TYR A 266 -9.91 1.73 -7.18
CA TYR A 266 -9.68 0.93 -5.99
C TYR A 266 -8.26 0.38 -6.01
N LEU A 267 -7.57 0.51 -4.88
CA LEU A 267 -6.25 -0.06 -4.66
C LEU A 267 -6.23 -0.81 -3.34
N GLY A 268 -6.04 -2.12 -3.38
CA GLY A 268 -6.06 -2.98 -2.21
C GLY A 268 -4.72 -3.63 -1.92
N PHE A 269 -4.41 -3.82 -0.64
CA PHE A 269 -3.19 -4.42 -0.14
C PHE A 269 -3.52 -5.51 0.87
N ALA A 270 -3.05 -6.72 0.59
CA ALA A 270 -3.05 -7.81 1.56
C ALA A 270 -1.72 -7.83 2.28
N TYR A 271 -1.73 -7.87 3.61
CA TYR A 271 -0.53 -7.90 4.44
C TYR A 271 -0.40 -9.23 5.18
N SER A 272 0.85 -9.66 5.39
CA SER A 272 1.20 -10.76 6.29
C SER A 272 2.31 -10.31 7.23
N GLY A 273 1.93 -9.82 8.41
CA GLY A 273 2.83 -9.11 9.30
C GLY A 273 3.31 -7.81 8.65
N SER A 274 4.63 -7.62 8.60
CA SER A 274 5.26 -6.42 8.03
C SER A 274 5.66 -6.58 6.56
N ASP A 275 5.00 -7.49 5.83
CA ASP A 275 5.22 -7.74 4.41
C ASP A 275 3.91 -7.58 3.63
N VAL A 276 4.00 -7.01 2.42
CA VAL A 276 2.89 -6.98 1.46
C VAL A 276 2.80 -8.34 0.77
N ALA A 277 1.70 -9.04 1.00
CA ALA A 277 1.41 -10.36 0.44
C ALA A 277 0.67 -10.29 -0.90
N GLY A 278 -0.03 -9.19 -1.18
CA GLY A 278 -0.76 -8.99 -2.42
C GLY A 278 -1.13 -7.54 -2.66
N VAL A 279 -1.26 -7.17 -3.93
CA VAL A 279 -1.76 -5.87 -4.37
C VAL A 279 -2.84 -6.12 -5.40
N ASP A 280 -3.93 -5.38 -5.31
CA ASP A 280 -5.09 -5.45 -6.19
C ASP A 280 -5.42 -4.06 -6.71
N VAL A 281 -5.69 -3.93 -8.00
CA VAL A 281 -6.07 -2.67 -8.63
C VAL A 281 -7.35 -2.91 -9.39
N ARG A 282 -8.36 -2.07 -9.15
CA ARG A 282 -9.66 -2.19 -9.81
C ARG A 282 -10.22 -0.83 -10.18
N ILE A 283 -11.06 -0.80 -11.20
CA ILE A 283 -11.78 0.42 -11.60
C ILE A 283 -13.27 0.14 -11.67
N TRP A 284 -14.07 1.15 -11.33
CA TRP A 284 -15.52 1.04 -11.38
C TRP A 284 -16.02 1.14 -12.83
N VAL A 285 -16.63 0.07 -13.33
CA VAL A 285 -17.10 -0.03 -14.73
C VAL A 285 -18.48 -0.67 -14.82
N SER A 286 -19.11 -0.52 -15.98
CA SER A 286 -20.27 -1.35 -16.30
C SER A 286 -19.83 -2.80 -16.54
N LYS A 287 -20.68 -3.75 -16.13
CA LYS A 287 -20.50 -5.17 -16.42
C LYS A 287 -20.47 -5.44 -17.93
N ASN A 288 -21.18 -4.63 -18.72
CA ASN A 288 -21.14 -4.71 -20.17
C ASN A 288 -19.73 -4.44 -20.71
N ASP A 289 -19.07 -3.38 -20.23
CA ASP A 289 -17.75 -3.01 -20.72
C ASP A 289 -16.70 -4.02 -20.28
N TYR A 290 -16.78 -4.50 -19.04
CA TYR A 290 -15.92 -5.59 -18.54
C TYR A 290 -15.98 -6.85 -19.43
N ASN A 291 -17.18 -7.22 -19.91
CA ASN A 291 -17.36 -8.42 -20.73
C ASN A 291 -17.06 -8.22 -22.22
N ASN A 292 -17.24 -7.00 -22.75
CA ASN A 292 -17.29 -6.78 -24.19
C ASN A 292 -16.23 -5.81 -24.74
N ILE A 293 -15.54 -5.06 -23.88
CA ILE A 293 -14.48 -4.12 -24.29
C ILE A 293 -13.12 -4.68 -23.87
N THR A 294 -12.17 -4.65 -24.81
CA THR A 294 -10.75 -4.95 -24.55
C THR A 294 -9.98 -3.63 -24.46
N PRO A 295 -9.57 -3.18 -23.26
CA PRO A 295 -8.86 -1.91 -23.10
C PRO A 295 -7.50 -1.91 -23.79
N VAL A 296 -7.11 -0.77 -24.35
CA VAL A 296 -5.83 -0.63 -25.09
C VAL A 296 -4.63 -0.54 -24.14
N LYS A 297 -4.84 -0.01 -22.92
CA LYS A 297 -3.75 0.36 -21.99
C LYS A 297 -3.49 -0.65 -20.88
N PHE A 298 -4.40 -1.61 -20.67
CA PHE A 298 -4.29 -2.62 -19.63
C PHE A 298 -5.10 -3.86 -20.01
N SER A 299 -5.02 -4.90 -19.20
CA SER A 299 -5.84 -6.11 -19.36
C SER A 299 -6.70 -6.32 -18.13
N TRP A 300 -7.95 -6.75 -18.35
CA TRP A 300 -8.84 -7.18 -17.28
C TRP A 300 -8.26 -8.39 -16.54
N GLY A 301 -8.43 -8.40 -15.22
CA GLY A 301 -8.29 -9.60 -14.39
C GLY A 301 -9.55 -10.46 -14.47
N SER A 302 -9.67 -11.42 -13.55
CA SER A 302 -10.82 -12.35 -13.51
C SER A 302 -11.97 -11.88 -12.63
N GLU A 303 -11.73 -10.92 -11.73
CA GLU A 303 -12.68 -10.52 -10.70
C GLU A 303 -13.48 -9.28 -11.14
N PHE A 304 -14.77 -9.29 -10.79
CA PHE A 304 -15.72 -8.20 -10.96
C PHE A 304 -16.70 -8.23 -9.78
N ASP A 305 -16.62 -7.22 -8.91
CA ASP A 305 -17.38 -7.17 -7.66
C ASP A 305 -18.20 -5.88 -7.56
N GLY A 306 -19.48 -6.00 -7.28
CA GLY A 306 -20.40 -4.88 -7.05
C GLY A 306 -21.51 -5.26 -6.07
N ALA A 307 -22.44 -4.35 -5.82
CA ALA A 307 -23.50 -4.55 -4.84
C ALA A 307 -24.42 -5.75 -5.16
N GLY A 308 -24.48 -6.71 -4.25
CA GLY A 308 -25.44 -7.82 -4.31
C GLY A 308 -25.09 -8.93 -5.32
N ASN A 309 -26.11 -9.69 -5.74
CA ASN A 309 -25.94 -10.78 -6.68
C ASN A 309 -26.12 -10.28 -8.10
N ASP A 310 -25.15 -10.55 -8.96
CA ASP A 310 -25.17 -10.22 -10.40
C ASP A 310 -25.30 -8.71 -10.72
N PRO A 311 -24.37 -7.86 -10.26
CA PRO A 311 -24.50 -6.41 -10.39
C PRO A 311 -24.24 -5.91 -11.82
N ASP A 312 -24.94 -4.85 -12.23
CA ASP A 312 -24.75 -4.18 -13.52
C ASP A 312 -23.47 -3.32 -13.57
N TYR A 313 -22.96 -2.90 -12.41
CA TYR A 313 -21.75 -2.10 -12.23
C TYR A 313 -20.92 -2.66 -11.08
N GLY A 314 -19.61 -2.53 -11.17
CA GLY A 314 -18.71 -3.10 -10.18
C GLY A 314 -17.26 -2.68 -10.38
N TYR A 315 -16.44 -2.93 -9.37
CA TYR A 315 -15.00 -2.85 -9.44
C TYR A 315 -14.46 -4.06 -10.24
N ALA A 316 -14.03 -3.80 -11.47
CA ALA A 316 -13.37 -4.77 -12.32
C ALA A 316 -11.86 -4.78 -12.06
N SER A 317 -11.31 -5.95 -11.80
CA SER A 317 -9.87 -6.13 -11.58
C SER A 317 -9.05 -5.82 -12.82
N ILE A 318 -7.87 -5.22 -12.61
CA ILE A 318 -6.86 -4.95 -13.63
C ILE A 318 -5.64 -5.82 -13.35
N ILE A 319 -5.11 -6.46 -14.38
CA ILE A 319 -3.82 -7.17 -14.29
C ILE A 319 -2.71 -6.13 -14.19
N ILE A 320 -2.04 -6.10 -13.03
CA ILE A 320 -0.85 -5.27 -12.84
C ILE A 320 0.30 -5.86 -13.69
N PRO A 321 0.86 -5.11 -14.65
CA PRO A 321 1.96 -5.59 -15.48
C PRO A 321 3.18 -5.97 -14.65
N VAL A 322 3.95 -6.97 -15.11
CA VAL A 322 5.21 -7.34 -14.47
C VAL A 322 6.16 -6.15 -14.45
N GLY A 323 6.63 -5.78 -13.26
CA GLY A 323 7.54 -4.65 -13.06
C GLY A 323 6.86 -3.29 -12.87
N ALA A 324 5.52 -3.20 -12.95
CA ALA A 324 4.77 -1.98 -12.66
C ALA A 324 4.37 -1.86 -11.17
N LYS A 325 4.58 -2.93 -10.40
CA LYS A 325 4.22 -3.00 -8.97
C LYS A 325 5.42 -2.63 -8.09
N PHE A 326 5.24 -1.64 -7.24
CA PHE A 326 6.17 -1.27 -6.19
C PHE A 326 5.42 -1.23 -4.86
N ASP A 327 5.84 -2.07 -3.93
CA ASP A 327 5.20 -2.25 -2.64
C ASP A 327 6.24 -2.61 -1.58
N SER A 328 6.04 -2.06 -0.38
CA SER A 328 6.85 -2.36 0.78
C SER A 328 6.03 -2.13 2.05
N ALA A 329 6.44 -2.79 3.13
CA ALA A 329 5.94 -2.53 4.46
C ALA A 329 7.13 -2.50 5.41
N ASN A 330 7.07 -1.62 6.42
CA ASN A 330 8.18 -1.44 7.33
C ASN A 330 8.07 -2.44 8.49
N SER A 331 9.15 -3.20 8.70
CA SER A 331 9.28 -4.10 9.86
C SER A 331 9.77 -3.38 11.12
N ASN A 332 10.27 -2.16 10.99
CA ASN A 332 10.74 -1.33 12.08
C ASN A 332 10.12 0.06 11.99
N ASN A 333 10.07 0.75 13.13
CA ASN A 333 9.62 2.13 13.19
C ASN A 333 10.53 3.04 12.34
N VAL A 334 9.91 3.89 11.51
CA VAL A 334 10.55 4.91 10.68
C VAL A 334 10.15 6.31 11.17
N ILE A 335 10.87 7.34 10.73
CA ILE A 335 10.56 8.72 11.12
C ILE A 335 9.18 9.09 10.59
N GLY A 336 8.30 9.60 11.44
CA GLY A 336 6.96 10.03 11.06
C GLY A 336 6.91 11.43 10.43
N PRO A 337 5.70 11.94 10.17
CA PRO A 337 5.48 13.30 9.67
C PRO A 337 6.16 14.37 10.51
N PRO A 338 6.35 15.59 9.95
CA PRO A 338 6.90 16.73 10.69
C PRO A 338 6.18 16.95 12.02
N TRP A 339 4.84 16.84 12.04
CA TRP A 339 4.00 16.99 13.23
C TRP A 339 3.91 15.74 14.14
N LYS A 340 4.64 14.67 13.83
CA LYS A 340 4.64 13.35 14.50
C LYS A 340 3.36 12.52 14.25
N THR A 341 3.41 11.25 14.63
CA THR A 341 2.22 10.37 14.65
C THR A 341 1.50 10.42 16.02
N PHE A 342 0.34 9.78 16.14
CA PHE A 342 -0.57 9.90 17.29
C PHE A 342 0.10 9.71 18.67
N SER A 343 0.98 8.72 18.81
CA SER A 343 1.59 8.38 20.10
C SER A 343 3.08 8.70 20.22
N ASN A 344 3.78 8.91 19.10
CA ASN A 344 5.25 8.99 19.04
C ASN A 344 5.75 9.78 17.82
N SER A 345 7.07 10.00 17.74
CA SER A 345 7.69 10.63 16.55
C SER A 345 7.94 9.66 15.40
N ASN A 346 7.64 8.37 15.58
CA ASN A 346 7.93 7.32 14.60
C ASN A 346 6.65 6.58 14.20
N VAL A 347 6.56 6.16 12.94
CA VAL A 347 5.47 5.35 12.37
C VAL A 347 5.97 3.94 12.04
N SER A 348 5.12 2.92 12.11
CA SER A 348 5.43 1.56 11.69
C SER A 348 4.66 1.20 10.43
#